data_AF-A0A7X4VY90-F1
#
_entry.id   AF-A0A7X4VY90-F1
#
_cell.length_a   1.000
_cell.length_b   1.000
_cell.length_c   1.000
_cell.angle_alpha   90.00
_cell.angle_beta   90.00
_cell.angle_gamma   90.00
#
_symmetry.space_group_name_H-M   'P 1'
#
loop_
_entity.id
_entity.type
_entity.pdbx_description
1 polymer ?
#
loop_
_entity_poly.entity_id
_entity_poly.type
_entity_poly.pdbx_seq_one_letter_code
_entity_poly.pdbx_strand_id
1 'polypeptide(L)' 'MTSRTRPILAVAAWSLVAVALVLPLVWLINNRDWGVGLILLAPLLVYGLMRLGRSLESWARASAPPKHPQRR' A
#
# COMPACT_ATOMS: atom_id res chain seq x y z
N MET A 1 8.06 -19.26 4.71
CA MET A 1 7.13 -18.67 3.72
C MET A 1 7.66 -18.96 2.33
N THR A 2 6.88 -19.59 1.45
CA THR A 2 7.31 -19.80 0.06
C THR A 2 7.40 -18.44 -0.66
N SER A 3 8.26 -18.30 -1.68
CA SER A 3 8.44 -17.03 -2.42
C SER A 3 7.14 -16.46 -3.00
N ARG A 4 6.08 -17.29 -3.15
CA ARG A 4 4.76 -16.87 -3.63
C ARG A 4 3.83 -16.36 -2.51
N THR A 5 4.02 -16.77 -1.25
CA THR A 5 3.18 -16.31 -0.12
C THR A 5 3.42 -14.85 0.25
N ARG A 6 4.67 -14.38 0.13
CA ARG A 6 5.05 -13.01 0.51
C ARG A 6 4.43 -11.91 -0.35
N PRO A 7 4.39 -12.00 -1.70
CA PRO A 7 3.67 -11.02 -2.49
C PRO A 7 2.17 -11.03 -2.19
N ILE A 8 1.57 -12.19 -1.91
CA ILE A 8 0.15 -12.28 -1.51
C ILE A 8 -0.06 -11.54 -0.18
N LEU A 9 0.80 -11.76 0.81
CA LEU A 9 0.74 -11.04 2.08
C LEU A 9 0.95 -9.52 1.92
N ALA A 10 1.88 -9.12 1.06
CA ALA A 10 2.13 -7.71 0.76
C ALA A 10 0.88 -7.04 0.16
N VAL A 11 0.23 -7.67 -0.81
CA VAL A 11 -1.02 -7.16 -1.40
C VAL A 11 -2.15 -7.16 -0.36
N ALA A 12 -2.33 -8.24 0.39
CA ALA A 12 -3.39 -8.33 1.39
C ALA A 12 -3.23 -7.27 2.49
N ALA A 13 -2.01 -7.09 3.01
CA ALA A 13 -1.71 -6.09 4.03
C ALA A 13 -1.91 -4.66 3.48
N TRP A 14 -1.43 -4.39 2.25
CA TRP A 14 -1.63 -3.08 1.63
C TRP A 14 -3.11 -2.77 1.42
N SER A 15 -3.88 -3.73 0.89
CA SER A 15 -5.32 -3.58 0.68
C SER A 15 -6.08 -3.34 1.97
N LEU A 16 -5.75 -4.07 3.05
CA LEU A 16 -6.35 -3.85 4.36
C LEU A 16 -6.10 -2.43 4.87
N VAL A 17 -4.87 -1.93 4.75
CA VAL A 17 -4.52 -0.56 5.14
C VAL A 17 -5.26 0.47 4.27
N ALA A 18 -5.33 0.26 2.96
CA ALA A 18 -6.05 1.15 2.05
C ALA A 18 -7.53 1.24 2.42
N VAL A 19 -8.19 0.10 2.62
CA VAL A 19 -9.60 0.03 3.04
C VAL A 19 -9.80 0.72 4.38
N ALA A 20 -8.97 0.40 5.38
CA ALA A 20 -9.06 0.97 6.72
C ALA A 20 -8.87 2.50 6.77
N LEU A 21 -8.15 3.08 5.80
CA LEU A 21 -7.92 4.52 5.73
C LEU A 21 -8.92 5.25 4.82
N VAL A 22 -9.26 4.67 3.67
CA VAL A 22 -10.11 5.33 2.67
C VAL A 22 -11.58 5.34 3.09
N LEU A 23 -12.11 4.25 3.64
CA LEU A 23 -13.50 4.20 4.11
C LEU A 23 -13.85 5.28 5.14
N PRO A 24 -13.10 5.43 6.25
CA PRO A 24 -13.39 6.49 7.21
C PRO A 24 -13.15 7.88 6.62
N LEU A 25 -12.18 8.04 5.71
CA LEU A 25 -11.96 9.31 5.02
C LEU A 25 -13.19 9.70 4.18
N VAL A 26 -13.70 8.77 3.36
CA VAL A 26 -14.91 9.00 2.54
C VAL A 26 -16.12 9.28 3.42
N TRP A 27 -16.30 8.51 4.49
CA TRP A 27 -17.37 8.73 5.46
C TRP A 27 -17.28 10.12 6.10
N LEU A 28 -16.07 10.56 6.45
CA LEU A 28 -15.83 11.86 7.07
C LEU A 28 -16.09 13.01 6.09
N ILE A 29 -15.67 12.88 4.82
CA ILE A 29 -15.99 13.83 3.75
C ILE A 29 -17.50 13.93 3.54
N ASN A 30 -18.20 12.80 3.59
CA ASN A 30 -19.64 12.76 3.36
C ASN A 30 -20.46 13.38 4.51
N ASN A 31 -20.01 13.24 5.76
CA ASN A 31 -20.79 13.64 6.93
C ASN A 31 -20.34 14.93 7.61
N ARG A 32 -19.19 15.50 7.23
CA ARG A 32 -18.66 16.73 7.83
C ARG A 32 -18.25 17.71 6.73
N ASP A 33 -18.64 18.96 6.85
CA ASP A 33 -18.25 20.08 5.96
C ASP A 33 -16.77 20.48 6.06
N TRP A 34 -15.89 19.57 6.51
CA TRP A 34 -14.46 19.79 6.71
C TRP A 34 -13.67 19.69 5.39
N GLY A 35 -14.33 19.92 4.25
CA GLY A 35 -13.82 19.68 2.90
C GLY A 35 -12.42 20.27 2.67
N VAL A 36 -12.15 21.49 3.15
CA VAL A 36 -10.83 22.13 3.03
C VAL A 36 -9.73 21.38 3.79
N GLY A 37 -9.99 20.93 5.02
CA GLY A 37 -9.01 20.14 5.79
C GLY A 37 -8.77 18.76 5.17
N LEU A 38 -9.82 18.17 4.60
CA LEU A 38 -9.77 16.85 3.96
C LEU A 38 -9.05 16.89 2.61
N ILE A 39 -9.15 18.00 1.86
CA ILE A 39 -8.37 18.21 0.62
C ILE A 39 -6.87 18.21 0.91
N LEU A 40 -6.42 18.74 2.06
CA LEU A 40 -5.01 18.71 2.46
C LEU A 40 -4.59 17.34 3.01
N LEU A 41 -5.51 16.62 3.65
CA LEU A 41 -5.25 15.29 4.19
C LEU A 41 -5.15 14.21 3.10
N ALA A 42 -5.96 14.31 2.05
CA ALA A 42 -6.00 13.37 0.93
C ALA A 42 -4.63 13.11 0.27
N PRO A 43 -3.84 14.12 -0.14
CA PRO A 43 -2.52 13.88 -0.75
C PRO A 43 -1.53 13.25 0.23
N LEU A 44 -1.60 13.56 1.53
CA LEU A 44 -0.78 12.90 2.56
C LEU A 44 -1.13 11.41 2.66
N LEU A 45 -2.42 11.09 2.65
CA LEU A 45 -2.91 9.71 2.66
C LEU A 45 -2.47 8.93 1.43
N VAL A 46 -2.62 9.51 0.23
CA VAL A 46 -2.18 8.91 -1.02
C VAL A 46 -0.67 8.68 -1.03
N TYR A 47 0.11 9.68 -0.60
CA TYR A 47 1.56 9.56 -0.50
C TYR A 47 1.97 8.44 0.48
N GLY A 48 1.31 8.36 1.64
CA GLY A 48 1.49 7.29 2.60
C GLY A 48 1.24 5.91 1.99
N LEU A 49 0.11 5.72 1.30
CA LEU A 49 -0.23 4.47 0.62
C LEU A 49 0.76 4.09 -0.48
N MET A 50 1.20 5.07 -1.28
CA MET A 50 2.23 4.86 -2.30
C MET A 50 3.55 4.41 -1.68
N ARG A 51 3.99 5.07 -0.59
CA ARG A 51 5.24 4.72 0.09
C ARG A 51 5.17 3.35 0.74
N LEU A 52 4.03 3.02 1.34
CA LEU A 52 3.79 1.73 1.99
C LEU A 52 3.76 0.60 0.94
N GLY A 53 3.15 0.82 -0.22
CA GLY A 53 3.19 -0.10 -1.36
C GLY A 53 4.61 -0.38 -1.85
N ARG A 54 5.43 0.67 -2.05
CA ARG A 54 6.84 0.51 -2.45
C ARG A 54 7.66 -0.25 -1.40
N SER A 55 7.42 0.01 -0.12
CA SER A 55 8.10 -0.69 0.97
C SER A 55 7.74 -2.17 0.99
N LEU A 56 6.45 -2.50 0.85
CA LEU A 56 5.96 -3.88 0.80
C LEU A 56 6.44 -4.61 -0.45
N GLU A 57 6.53 -3.92 -1.58
CA GLU A 57 7.10 -4.46 -2.82
C GLU A 57 8.59 -4.78 -2.65
N SER A 58 9.36 -3.85 -2.11
CA SER A 58 10.78 -4.07 -1.81
C SER A 58 10.96 -5.25 -0.86
N TRP A 59 10.15 -5.33 0.20
CA TRP A 59 10.16 -6.45 1.14
C TRP A 59 9.77 -7.78 0.48
N ALA A 60 8.79 -7.78 -0.42
CA ALA A 60 8.36 -8.98 -1.13
C ALA A 60 9.45 -9.47 -2.10
N ARG A 61 10.14 -8.56 -2.79
CA ARG A 61 11.20 -8.86 -3.76
C ARG A 61 12.54 -9.23 -3.11
N ALA A 62 12.86 -8.74 -1.91
CA ALA A 62 14.11 -9.02 -1.19
C ALA A 62 14.35 -10.50 -0.85
N SER A 63 13.44 -11.40 -1.21
CA SER A 63 13.59 -12.85 -0.97
C SER A 63 13.28 -13.70 -2.18
N ALA A 64 13.21 -13.08 -3.35
CA ALA A 64 13.45 -13.80 -4.60
C ALA A 64 14.96 -14.09 -4.68
N PRO A 65 15.39 -15.35 -4.84
CA PRO A 65 16.80 -15.64 -5.10
C PRO A 65 17.23 -14.90 -6.38
N PRO A 66 18.49 -14.42 -6.45
CA PRO A 66 18.97 -13.72 -7.64
C PRO A 66 18.73 -14.60 -8.85
N LYS A 67 18.08 -14.05 -9.89
CA LYS A 67 17.98 -14.71 -11.19
C LYS A 67 19.40 -14.80 -11.74
N HIS A 68 20.09 -15.92 -11.51
CA HIS A 68 21.37 -16.16 -12.16
C HIS A 68 21.16 -16.02 -13.67
N PRO A 69 21.93 -15.16 -14.36
CA PRO A 69 21.90 -15.15 -15.81
C PRO A 69 22.45 -16.50 -16.26
N GLN A 70 21.56 -17.35 -16.75
CA GLN A 70 21.90 -18.62 -17.37
C GLN A 70 22.70 -18.30 -18.64
N ARG A 71 24.02 -18.23 -18.48
CA ARG A 71 25.00 -17.99 -19.52
C ARG A 71 24.89 -19.19 -20.48
N ARG A 72 24.41 -18.90 -21.70
CA ARG A 72 24.45 -19.82 -22.85
C ARG A 72 25.88 -20.13 -23.23
#